data_AF-A0A7W1FIX1-F1
#
_entry.id   AF-A0A7W1FIX1-F1
#
_cell.length_a   1.000
_cell.length_b   1.000
_cell.length_c   1.000
_cell.angle_alpha   90.00
_cell.angle_beta   90.00
_cell.angle_gamma   90.00
#
_symmetry.space_group_name_H-M   'P 1'
#
loop_
_entity.id
_entity.type
_entity.pdbx_description
1 polymer ?
#
loop_
_entity_poly.entity_id
_entity_poly.type
_entity_poly.pdbx_seq_one_letter_code
_entity_poly.pdbx_strand_id
1 'polypeptide(L)'
;MRLSLTLGLIIATTAIHAADEPYQIARWGNALLVTAPGGPGMSPAIAAKLNQRVTLDFQDAALTDVVDFLRSVSHINIVVAPAVTLTSPTITLKAKDMSLGNTLHWLTKLSNTHMGFIHGALFISNEPVKEASVTRMYDISDMTMAIRDFPGPELALSSGGQNGGGGALFGPVDDSESSSPTTEEITDIIKKVVAPGKWSD
;
A
#
# COMPACT_ATOMS: atom_id res chain seq x y z
N MET A 1 -43.60 -12.37 26.64
CA MET A 1 -43.65 -12.39 25.17
C MET A 1 -42.22 -12.28 24.68
N ARG A 2 -41.68 -13.38 24.15
CA ARG A 2 -40.31 -13.47 23.62
C ARG A 2 -40.32 -12.98 22.17
N LEU A 3 -39.44 -12.06 21.80
CA LEU A 3 -39.19 -11.75 20.38
C LEU A 3 -37.67 -11.75 20.13
N SER A 4 -37.25 -12.83 19.47
CA SER A 4 -35.92 -13.12 18.92
C SER A 4 -35.56 -12.08 17.82
N LEU A 5 -34.36 -11.49 17.82
CA LEU A 5 -33.11 -11.95 17.20
C LEU A 5 -33.19 -12.23 15.68
N THR A 6 -32.77 -11.25 14.87
CA THR A 6 -32.13 -11.46 13.54
C THR A 6 -31.14 -10.32 13.27
N LEU A 7 -29.96 -10.41 13.88
CA LEU A 7 -28.78 -9.61 13.55
C LEU A 7 -28.10 -10.27 12.35
N GLY A 8 -28.38 -9.78 11.14
CA GLY A 8 -27.78 -10.24 9.89
C GLY A 8 -26.37 -9.70 9.70
N LEU A 9 -25.43 -10.16 10.52
CA LEU A 9 -24.00 -9.96 10.31
C LEU A 9 -23.52 -11.01 9.30
N ILE A 10 -23.44 -10.64 8.01
CA ILE A 10 -22.81 -11.47 7.00
C ILE A 10 -21.29 -11.33 7.16
N ILE A 11 -20.71 -12.13 8.05
CA ILE A 11 -19.29 -12.46 8.02
C ILE A 11 -19.10 -13.41 6.85
N ALA A 12 -18.60 -12.91 5.72
CA ALA A 12 -17.93 -13.78 4.75
C ALA A 12 -16.65 -14.29 5.42
N THR A 13 -16.71 -15.54 5.90
CA THR A 13 -15.58 -16.30 6.41
C THR A 13 -14.54 -16.52 5.31
N THR A 14 -13.56 -15.62 5.24
CA THR A 14 -12.18 -15.89 4.79
C THR A 14 -11.18 -15.25 5.74
N ALA A 15 -11.44 -15.38 7.05
CA ALA A 15 -10.42 -15.17 8.06
C ALA A 15 -9.48 -16.39 8.07
N ILE A 16 -8.46 -16.39 7.21
CA ILE A 16 -7.17 -17.13 7.34
C ILE A 16 -6.11 -16.63 6.32
N HIS A 17 -6.38 -15.66 5.43
CA HIS A 17 -5.36 -15.16 4.48
C HIS A 17 -5.02 -13.66 4.60
N ALA A 18 -5.41 -13.01 5.70
CA ALA A 18 -5.36 -11.55 5.86
C ALA A 18 -3.95 -10.92 6.08
N ALA A 19 -2.86 -11.69 5.97
CA ALA A 19 -1.51 -11.22 6.32
C ALA A 19 -0.53 -11.12 5.13
N ASP A 20 -0.98 -11.37 3.89
CA ASP A 20 -0.06 -11.56 2.76
C ASP A 20 -0.19 -10.53 1.61
N GLU A 21 -1.26 -9.72 1.59
CA GLU A 21 -1.51 -8.80 0.48
C GLU A 21 -0.94 -7.40 0.78
N PRO A 22 -0.01 -6.88 -0.04
CA PRO A 22 0.63 -5.59 0.22
C PRO A 22 -0.31 -4.40 0.09
N TYR A 23 -1.40 -4.51 -0.68
CA TYR A 23 -2.37 -3.44 -0.90
C TYR A 23 -3.79 -3.97 -0.70
N GLN A 24 -4.55 -3.35 0.21
CA GLN A 24 -5.94 -3.73 0.48
C GLN A 24 -6.81 -2.49 0.69
N ILE A 25 -8.05 -2.54 0.17
CA ILE A 25 -9.08 -1.52 0.40
C ILE A 25 -10.27 -2.21 1.08
N ALA A 26 -10.71 -1.66 2.21
CA ALA A 26 -11.93 -2.08 2.89
C ALA A 26 -12.88 -0.89 3.09
N ARG A 27 -14.18 -1.15 3.12
CA ARG A 27 -15.22 -0.13 3.31
C ARG A 27 -15.71 -0.12 4.75
N TRP A 28 -15.86 1.06 5.32
CA TRP A 28 -16.56 1.27 6.59
C TRP A 28 -17.47 2.49 6.49
N GLY A 29 -18.78 2.25 6.31
CA GLY A 29 -19.74 3.32 6.05
C GLY A 29 -19.40 4.09 4.76
N ASN A 30 -19.08 5.38 4.92
CA ASN A 30 -18.61 6.28 3.85
C ASN A 30 -17.08 6.46 3.84
N ALA A 31 -16.34 5.71 4.65
CA ALA A 31 -14.90 5.76 4.68
C ALA A 31 -14.27 4.56 3.98
N LEU A 32 -13.14 4.81 3.31
CA LEU A 32 -12.24 3.80 2.76
C LEU A 32 -11.06 3.61 3.71
N LEU A 33 -10.86 2.37 4.15
CA LEU A 33 -9.65 1.93 4.81
C LEU A 33 -8.69 1.44 3.74
N VAL A 34 -7.57 2.12 3.57
CA VAL A 34 -6.54 1.76 2.59
C VAL A 34 -5.31 1.31 3.37
N THR A 35 -4.94 0.05 3.18
CA THR A 35 -3.70 -0.55 3.68
C THR A 35 -2.70 -0.63 2.54
N ALA A 36 -1.51 -0.07 2.74
CA ALA A 36 -0.41 -0.11 1.78
C ALA A 36 0.93 -0.34 2.51
N PRO A 37 2.00 -0.81 1.83
CA PRO A 37 3.31 -1.01 2.47
C PRO A 37 3.86 0.34 2.95
N GLY A 38 4.36 0.37 4.18
CA GLY A 38 4.69 1.61 4.87
C GLY A 38 6.06 2.17 4.54
N GLY A 39 6.06 3.39 3.99
CA GLY A 39 7.16 4.35 4.11
C GLY A 39 8.24 4.26 3.03
N PRO A 40 9.05 5.33 2.88
CA PRO A 40 9.89 5.52 1.71
C PRO A 40 10.90 4.38 1.60
N GLY A 41 10.85 3.69 0.46
CA GLY A 41 11.88 2.75 0.07
C GLY A 41 13.27 3.36 0.23
N MET A 42 14.28 2.49 0.34
CA MET A 42 15.67 2.83 0.65
C MET A 42 16.10 4.21 0.12
N SER A 43 16.48 5.11 1.05
CA SER A 43 16.93 6.44 0.66
C SER A 43 18.14 6.36 -0.29
N PRO A 44 18.26 7.26 -1.28
CA PRO A 44 19.33 7.22 -2.27
C PRO A 44 20.73 7.32 -1.64
N ALA A 45 20.85 7.98 -0.48
CA ALA A 45 22.10 8.04 0.29
C ALA A 45 22.54 6.67 0.83
N ILE A 46 21.60 5.83 1.28
CA ILE A 46 21.89 4.48 1.76
C ILE A 46 22.21 3.56 0.57
N ALA A 47 21.50 3.70 -0.55
CA ALA A 47 21.80 2.97 -1.77
C ALA A 47 23.23 3.25 -2.29
N ALA A 48 23.68 4.51 -2.21
CA ALA A 48 25.05 4.87 -2.56
C ALA A 48 26.09 4.17 -1.67
N LYS A 49 25.84 4.07 -0.36
CA LYS A 49 26.72 3.36 0.58
C LYS A 49 26.78 1.85 0.29
N LEU A 50 25.68 1.23 -0.12
CA LEU A 50 25.67 -0.19 -0.52
C LEU A 50 26.48 -0.46 -1.79
N ASN A 51 26.69 0.55 -2.64
CA ASN A 51 27.52 0.43 -3.84
C ASN A 51 29.03 0.57 -3.55
N GLN A 52 29.43 0.92 -2.33
CA GLN A 52 30.83 1.02 -1.94
C GLN A 52 31.53 -0.34 -2.09
N ARG A 53 32.77 -0.31 -2.61
CA ARG A 53 33.60 -1.50 -2.79
C ARG A 53 34.33 -1.85 -1.50
N VAL A 54 34.29 -3.11 -1.12
CA VAL A 54 34.94 -3.65 0.08
C VAL A 54 35.72 -4.92 -0.26
N THR A 55 36.82 -5.13 0.45
CA THR A 55 37.61 -6.36 0.42
C THR A 55 37.68 -6.90 1.84
N LEU A 56 37.27 -8.15 2.02
CA LEU A 56 37.11 -8.81 3.31
C LEU A 56 37.41 -10.31 3.18
N ASP A 57 38.05 -10.85 4.21
CA ASP A 57 38.39 -12.26 4.33
C ASP A 57 37.96 -12.71 5.72
N PHE A 58 36.85 -13.45 5.77
CA PHE A 58 36.34 -14.09 6.96
C PHE A 58 36.49 -15.60 6.84
N GLN A 59 37.06 -16.21 7.87
CA GLN A 59 37.22 -17.65 8.00
C GLN A 59 36.62 -18.07 9.33
N ASP A 60 35.57 -18.90 9.25
CA ASP A 60 34.84 -19.42 10.41
C ASP A 60 34.43 -18.33 11.42
N ALA A 61 33.98 -17.17 10.91
CA ALA A 61 33.59 -16.04 11.74
C ALA A 61 32.11 -16.13 12.10
N ALA A 62 31.74 -15.73 13.32
CA ALA A 62 30.34 -15.63 13.72
C ALA A 62 29.63 -14.52 12.91
N LEU A 63 28.40 -14.78 12.48
CA LEU A 63 27.61 -13.80 11.71
C LEU A 63 27.47 -12.45 12.42
N THR A 64 27.37 -12.44 13.75
CA THR A 64 27.32 -11.21 14.56
C THR A 64 28.55 -10.34 14.35
N ASP A 65 29.73 -10.95 14.41
CA ASP A 65 31.02 -10.24 14.28
C ASP A 65 31.20 -9.68 12.87
N VAL A 66 30.78 -10.44 11.87
CA VAL A 66 30.81 -10.01 10.47
C VAL A 66 29.85 -8.84 10.23
N VAL A 67 28.64 -8.89 10.79
CA VAL A 67 27.68 -7.79 10.67
C VAL A 67 28.17 -6.53 11.40
N ASP A 68 28.77 -6.67 12.58
CA ASP A 68 29.33 -5.53 13.32
C ASP A 68 30.52 -4.91 12.59
N PHE A 69 31.38 -5.74 11.97
CA PHE A 69 32.43 -5.25 11.08
C PHE A 69 31.84 -4.46 9.90
N LEU A 70 30.85 -5.01 9.20
CA LEU A 70 30.20 -4.32 8.07
C LEU A 70 29.52 -3.01 8.50
N ARG A 71 28.95 -2.97 9.72
CA ARG A 71 28.40 -1.75 10.32
C ARG A 71 29.47 -0.68 10.51
N SER A 72 30.64 -1.07 11.05
CA SER A 72 31.76 -0.14 11.29
C SER A 72 32.35 0.43 10.00
N VAL A 73 32.46 -0.38 8.94
CA VAL A 73 33.04 0.05 7.66
C VAL A 73 32.06 0.93 6.88
N SER A 74 30.80 0.51 6.77
CA SER A 74 29.80 1.17 5.91
C SER A 74 29.07 2.34 6.57
N HIS A 75 29.07 2.39 7.91
CA HIS A 75 28.27 3.33 8.69
C HIS A 75 26.78 3.27 8.28
N ILE A 76 26.29 2.08 7.96
CA ILE A 76 24.87 1.78 7.72
C ILE A 76 24.31 1.16 9.00
N ASN A 77 23.10 1.54 9.38
CA ASN A 77 22.43 0.89 10.50
C ASN A 77 21.94 -0.50 10.07
N ILE A 78 22.54 -1.55 10.63
CA ILE A 78 22.19 -2.95 10.36
C ILE A 78 21.74 -3.57 11.67
N VAL A 79 20.54 -4.17 11.71
CA VAL A 79 19.95 -4.80 12.89
C VAL A 79 19.75 -6.28 12.59
N VAL A 80 20.23 -7.13 13.49
CA VAL A 80 20.09 -8.59 13.39
C VAL A 80 18.97 -9.03 14.34
N ALA A 81 18.06 -9.86 13.85
CA ALA A 81 16.99 -10.43 14.66
C ALA A 81 17.55 -11.33 15.79
N PRO A 82 16.95 -11.34 16.99
CA PRO A 82 17.42 -12.17 18.10
C PRO A 82 17.52 -13.65 17.73
N ALA A 83 16.56 -14.17 16.96
CA ALA A 83 16.56 -15.56 16.51
C ALA A 83 17.85 -15.96 15.77
N VAL A 84 18.37 -15.07 14.93
CA VAL A 84 19.62 -15.29 14.18
C VAL A 84 20.84 -15.21 15.09
N THR A 85 20.82 -14.31 16.08
CA THR A 85 21.92 -14.20 17.07
C THR A 85 22.02 -15.45 17.96
N LEU A 86 20.89 -16.10 18.29
CA LEU A 86 20.89 -17.32 19.10
C LEU A 86 21.50 -18.52 18.35
N THR A 87 21.26 -18.64 17.04
CA THR A 87 21.83 -19.72 16.23
C THR A 87 23.33 -19.50 15.97
N SER A 88 23.79 -18.25 15.94
CA SER A 88 25.20 -17.87 15.70
C SER A 88 25.87 -18.67 14.57
N PRO A 89 25.31 -18.65 13.34
CA PRO A 89 25.88 -19.39 12.23
C PRO A 89 27.29 -18.87 11.93
N THR A 90 28.25 -19.78 11.77
CA THR A 90 29.59 -19.41 11.31
C THR A 90 29.61 -19.34 9.80
N ILE A 91 30.35 -18.36 9.28
CA ILE A 91 30.44 -18.09 7.86
C ILE A 91 31.90 -17.95 7.43
N THR A 92 32.18 -18.50 6.25
CA THR A 92 33.45 -18.31 5.56
C THR A 92 33.15 -17.56 4.26
N LEU A 93 33.62 -16.32 4.16
CA LEU A 93 33.39 -15.46 3.01
C LEU A 93 34.66 -14.69 2.69
N LYS A 94 35.16 -14.89 1.47
CA LYS A 94 36.24 -14.08 0.89
C LYS A 94 35.68 -13.28 -0.27
N ALA A 95 35.71 -11.96 -0.15
CA ALA A 95 35.29 -11.04 -1.19
C ALA A 95 36.42 -10.04 -1.45
N LYS A 96 36.79 -9.88 -2.71
CA LYS A 96 37.77 -8.89 -3.16
C LYS A 96 37.09 -7.92 -4.12
N ASP A 97 37.21 -6.63 -3.84
CA ASP A 97 36.65 -5.55 -4.65
C ASP A 97 35.15 -5.73 -4.98
N MET A 98 34.37 -6.17 -3.99
CA MET A 98 32.95 -6.45 -4.16
C MET A 98 32.10 -5.32 -3.61
N SER A 99 30.95 -5.03 -4.23
CA SER A 99 30.03 -4.06 -3.64
C SER A 99 29.50 -4.59 -2.30
N LEU A 100 29.33 -3.70 -1.34
CA LEU A 100 28.79 -4.04 -0.02
C LEU A 100 27.43 -4.72 -0.14
N GLY A 101 26.55 -4.22 -1.02
CA GLY A 101 25.25 -4.83 -1.30
C GLY A 101 25.36 -6.28 -1.80
N ASN A 102 26.31 -6.57 -2.70
CA ASN A 102 26.52 -7.94 -3.17
C ASN A 102 27.15 -8.82 -2.08
N THR A 103 27.98 -8.25 -1.22
CA THR A 103 28.55 -8.94 -0.05
C THR A 103 27.46 -9.33 0.94
N LEU A 104 26.56 -8.40 1.27
CA LEU A 104 25.40 -8.67 2.10
C LEU A 104 24.47 -9.70 1.45
N HIS A 105 24.30 -9.66 0.14
CA HIS A 105 23.54 -10.69 -0.57
C HIS A 105 24.17 -12.08 -0.40
N TRP A 106 25.47 -12.23 -0.63
CA TRP A 106 26.16 -13.50 -0.38
C TRP A 106 26.11 -13.92 1.08
N LEU A 107 26.22 -12.98 2.01
CA LEU A 107 26.07 -13.23 3.44
C LEU A 107 24.70 -13.85 3.77
N THR A 108 23.63 -13.29 3.22
CA THR A 108 22.26 -13.81 3.40
C THR A 108 22.09 -15.20 2.79
N LYS A 109 22.75 -15.49 1.66
CA LYS A 109 22.75 -16.81 1.03
C LYS A 109 23.49 -17.87 1.85
N LEU A 110 24.66 -17.53 2.39
CA LEU A 110 25.46 -18.45 3.20
C LEU A 110 24.82 -18.75 4.57
N SER A 111 24.19 -17.75 5.17
CA SER A 111 23.50 -17.88 6.47
C SER A 111 22.05 -18.34 6.36
N ASN A 112 21.54 -18.60 5.14
CA ASN A 112 20.14 -18.91 4.85
C ASN A 112 19.16 -17.97 5.57
N THR A 113 19.47 -16.67 5.54
CA THR A 113 18.75 -15.61 6.25
C THR A 113 18.18 -14.63 5.22
N HIS A 114 17.15 -13.88 5.59
CA HIS A 114 16.54 -12.86 4.76
C HIS A 114 16.96 -11.47 5.23
N MET A 115 16.97 -10.53 4.29
CA MET A 115 17.33 -9.15 4.52
C MET A 115 16.27 -8.25 3.91
N GLY A 116 15.84 -7.24 4.66
CA GLY A 116 14.92 -6.21 4.20
C GLY A 116 15.25 -4.86 4.80
N PHE A 117 14.73 -3.79 4.21
CA PHE A 117 14.94 -2.43 4.71
C PHE A 117 13.69 -2.01 5.48
N ILE A 118 13.83 -1.75 6.78
CA ILE A 118 12.70 -1.37 7.63
C ILE A 118 13.12 -0.18 8.51
N HIS A 119 12.26 0.84 8.59
CA HIS A 119 12.44 2.00 9.48
C HIS A 119 13.83 2.67 9.40
N GLY A 120 14.42 2.72 8.19
CA GLY A 120 15.73 3.36 7.99
C GLY A 120 16.94 2.47 8.31
N ALA A 121 16.72 1.19 8.65
CA ALA A 121 17.77 0.23 8.96
C ALA A 121 17.65 -1.01 8.08
N LEU A 122 18.78 -1.67 7.87
CA LEU A 122 18.84 -2.98 7.22
C LEU A 122 18.56 -4.06 8.28
N PHE A 123 17.44 -4.76 8.15
CA PHE A 123 17.03 -5.80 9.09
C PHE A 123 17.35 -7.18 8.51
N ILE A 124 17.99 -8.04 9.32
CA ILE A 124 18.40 -9.40 8.96
C ILE A 124 17.65 -10.39 9.86
N SER A 125 16.83 -11.28 9.28
CA SER A 125 16.03 -12.28 10.02
C SER A 125 15.92 -13.62 9.32
N ASN A 126 15.67 -14.70 10.07
CA ASN A 126 15.44 -16.04 9.52
C ASN A 126 14.14 -16.15 8.70
N GLU A 127 13.16 -15.30 9.00
CA GLU A 127 11.89 -15.20 8.28
C GLU A 127 11.94 -14.08 7.23
N PRO A 128 11.12 -14.16 6.16
CA PRO A 128 11.07 -13.12 5.15
C PRO A 128 10.66 -11.78 5.76
N VAL A 129 11.55 -10.78 5.59
CA VAL A 129 11.37 -9.43 6.11
C VAL A 129 10.30 -8.71 5.28
N LYS A 130 9.12 -8.48 5.87
CA LYS A 130 8.04 -7.68 5.26
C LYS A 130 8.04 -6.27 5.85
N GLU A 131 7.92 -5.25 5.00
CA GLU A 131 7.73 -3.87 5.46
C GLU A 131 6.38 -3.75 6.19
N ALA A 132 6.35 -2.99 7.28
CA ALA A 132 5.12 -2.77 8.04
C ALA A 132 4.12 -2.01 7.16
N SER A 133 2.93 -2.58 6.93
CA SER A 133 1.87 -1.88 6.23
C SER A 133 1.27 -0.79 7.10
N VAL A 134 0.89 0.32 6.47
CA VAL A 134 0.20 1.44 7.12
C VAL A 134 -1.23 1.47 6.59
N THR A 135 -2.18 1.33 7.51
CA THR A 135 -3.61 1.51 7.22
C THR A 135 -4.01 2.94 7.52
N ARG A 136 -4.64 3.60 6.55
CA ARG A 136 -5.24 4.94 6.71
C ARG A 136 -6.71 4.90 6.36
N MET A 137 -7.51 5.65 7.12
CA MET A 137 -8.93 5.85 6.86
C MET A 137 -9.12 7.19 6.14
N TYR A 138 -9.78 7.15 4.98
CA TYR A 138 -10.16 8.32 4.20
C TYR A 138 -11.68 8.42 4.13
N ASP A 139 -12.25 9.56 4.51
CA ASP A 139 -13.66 9.84 4.31
C ASP A 139 -13.90 10.31 2.87
N ILE A 140 -14.79 9.63 2.14
CA ILE A 140 -15.14 9.96 0.74
C ILE A 140 -16.57 10.49 0.61
N SER A 141 -17.21 10.87 1.72
CA SER A 141 -18.59 11.39 1.72
C SER A 141 -18.77 12.54 0.74
N ASP A 142 -17.84 13.50 0.71
CA ASP A 142 -17.91 14.66 -0.19
C ASP A 142 -17.88 14.26 -1.67
N MET A 143 -17.15 13.20 -2.02
CA MET A 143 -17.02 12.73 -3.41
C MET A 143 -18.23 11.92 -3.87
N THR A 144 -18.98 11.31 -2.94
CA THR A 144 -20.12 10.42 -3.25
C THR A 144 -21.46 11.15 -3.19
N MET A 145 -21.48 12.42 -2.77
CA MET A 145 -22.69 13.22 -2.72
C MET A 145 -23.13 13.62 -4.14
N ALA A 146 -24.37 13.27 -4.49
CA ALA A 146 -25.01 13.70 -5.71
C ALA A 146 -25.08 15.23 -5.77
N ILE A 147 -24.24 15.86 -6.59
CA ILE A 147 -24.43 17.28 -6.96
C ILE A 147 -25.67 17.33 -7.84
N ARG A 148 -26.74 17.93 -7.31
CA ARG A 148 -27.98 18.12 -8.07
C ARG A 148 -27.77 19.19 -9.11
N ASP A 149 -27.99 18.81 -10.36
CA ASP A 149 -28.24 19.77 -11.42
C ASP A 149 -29.66 20.33 -11.24
N PHE A 150 -29.79 21.64 -11.39
CA PHE A 150 -31.06 22.34 -11.33
C PHE A 150 -31.36 22.85 -12.74
N PRO A 151 -32.01 22.03 -13.59
CA PRO A 151 -32.30 22.45 -14.95
C PRO A 151 -33.23 23.67 -14.95
N GLY A 152 -32.90 24.66 -15.77
CA GLY A 152 -33.71 25.86 -15.95
C GLY A 152 -34.96 25.57 -16.80
N PRO A 153 -36.06 26.30 -16.61
CA PRO A 153 -37.25 26.16 -17.46
C PRO A 153 -36.95 26.42 -18.93
N GLU A 154 -37.33 25.50 -19.81
CA GLU A 154 -37.22 25.68 -21.26
C GLU A 154 -38.28 26.68 -21.76
N LEU A 155 -37.83 27.73 -22.47
CA LEU A 155 -38.71 28.72 -23.09
C LEU A 155 -39.13 28.23 -24.48
N ALA A 156 -40.36 27.71 -24.58
CA ALA A 156 -40.96 27.39 -25.87
C ALA A 156 -41.35 28.70 -26.60
N LEU A 157 -40.40 29.32 -27.31
CA LEU A 157 -40.68 30.44 -28.19
C LEU A 157 -41.35 29.91 -29.47
N SER A 158 -42.68 29.84 -29.48
CA SER A 158 -43.43 29.51 -30.70
C SER A 158 -43.27 30.64 -31.73
N SER A 159 -42.34 30.48 -32.68
CA SER A 159 -42.19 31.37 -33.83
C SER A 159 -43.30 31.09 -34.86
N GLY A 160 -44.53 31.51 -34.58
CA GLY A 160 -45.65 31.33 -35.52
C GLY A 160 -46.99 31.79 -34.98
N GLY A 161 -47.37 33.03 -35.33
CA GLY A 161 -48.73 33.48 -35.62
C GLY A 161 -49.90 33.12 -34.70
N GLN A 162 -50.38 34.13 -33.97
CA GLN A 162 -51.81 34.48 -33.87
C GLN A 162 -52.81 33.34 -33.57
N ASN A 163 -52.99 32.98 -32.29
CA ASN A 163 -54.32 32.99 -31.66
C ASN A 163 -54.20 32.81 -30.13
N GLY A 164 -54.99 33.56 -29.38
CA GLY A 164 -54.92 33.62 -27.92
C GLY A 164 -55.28 32.33 -27.19
N GLY A 165 -54.66 32.16 -26.02
CA GLY A 165 -54.95 31.11 -25.06
C GLY A 165 -53.75 30.89 -24.15
N GLY A 166 -53.82 31.40 -22.92
CA GLY A 166 -52.78 31.22 -21.92
C GLY A 166 -52.55 29.74 -21.63
N GLY A 167 -51.53 29.17 -22.26
CA GLY A 167 -51.05 27.81 -22.06
C GLY A 167 -49.57 27.90 -21.68
N ALA A 168 -49.20 27.17 -20.63
CA ALA A 168 -47.92 27.26 -19.91
C ALA A 168 -46.70 27.49 -20.83
N LEU A 169 -46.06 28.65 -20.66
CA LEU A 169 -44.81 29.04 -21.34
C LEU A 169 -43.57 28.27 -20.83
N PHE A 170 -43.76 27.39 -19.85
CA PHE A 170 -42.72 26.59 -19.21
C PHE A 170 -43.17 25.12 -19.24
N GLY A 171 -42.42 24.28 -19.95
CA GLY A 171 -42.60 22.82 -19.89
C GLY A 171 -41.89 22.23 -18.68
N PRO A 172 -42.39 21.12 -18.09
CA PRO A 172 -41.63 20.38 -17.09
C PRO A 172 -40.34 19.85 -17.73
N VAL A 173 -39.21 20.13 -17.08
CA VAL A 173 -37.91 19.59 -17.51
C VAL A 173 -37.76 18.18 -16.97
N ASP A 174 -37.20 17.28 -17.78
CA ASP A 174 -36.88 15.91 -17.39
C ASP A 174 -35.63 15.94 -16.49
N ASP A 175 -35.79 15.58 -15.21
CA ASP A 175 -34.72 15.49 -14.21
C ASP A 175 -33.85 14.25 -14.49
N SER A 176 -33.13 14.26 -15.60
CA SER A 176 -32.19 13.19 -15.94
C SER A 176 -30.79 13.47 -15.40
N GLU A 177 -30.53 12.79 -14.28
CA GLU A 177 -29.24 12.28 -13.82
C GLU A 177 -28.18 13.26 -13.31
N SER A 178 -28.26 13.55 -12.00
CA SER A 178 -27.06 13.89 -11.22
C SER A 178 -26.12 12.68 -11.16
N SER A 179 -25.10 12.63 -12.01
CA SER A 179 -24.07 11.58 -11.92
C SER A 179 -23.00 12.00 -10.92
N SER A 180 -23.02 11.44 -9.72
CA SER A 180 -21.87 11.50 -8.81
C SER A 180 -21.22 10.14 -8.73
N PRO A 181 -19.89 10.10 -8.65
CA PRO A 181 -19.17 8.85 -8.75
C PRO A 181 -19.54 7.95 -7.56
N THR A 182 -19.86 6.70 -7.88
CA THR A 182 -20.14 5.69 -6.86
C THR A 182 -18.87 5.31 -6.12
N THR A 183 -19.02 4.69 -4.95
CA THR A 183 -17.87 4.23 -4.16
C THR A 183 -17.05 3.18 -4.94
N GLU A 184 -17.73 2.37 -5.74
CA GLU A 184 -17.15 1.34 -6.61
C GLU A 184 -16.32 1.97 -7.73
N GLU A 185 -16.84 2.99 -8.41
CA GLU A 185 -16.10 3.73 -9.44
C GLU A 185 -14.85 4.42 -8.87
N ILE A 186 -14.95 5.00 -7.66
CA ILE A 186 -13.80 5.59 -6.97
C ILE A 186 -12.76 4.52 -6.64
N THR A 187 -13.20 3.34 -6.17
CA THR A 187 -12.31 2.21 -5.89
C THR A 187 -11.59 1.75 -7.14
N ASP A 188 -12.29 1.65 -8.26
CA ASP A 188 -11.72 1.25 -9.56
C ASP A 188 -10.71 2.28 -10.08
N ILE A 189 -11.00 3.57 -9.92
CA ILE A 189 -10.06 4.65 -10.27
C ILE A 189 -8.79 4.54 -9.42
N ILE A 190 -8.91 4.29 -8.11
CA ILE A 190 -7.76 4.12 -7.21
C ILE A 190 -6.93 2.90 -7.64
N LYS A 191 -7.57 1.75 -7.87
CA LYS A 191 -6.90 0.52 -8.35
C LYS A 191 -6.17 0.74 -9.68
N LYS A 192 -6.73 1.57 -10.56
CA LYS A 192 -6.15 1.89 -11.88
C LYS A 192 -4.98 2.88 -11.82
N VAL A 193 -5.05 3.89 -10.94
CA VAL A 193 -4.08 5.01 -10.91
C VAL A 193 -2.91 4.74 -9.97
N VAL A 194 -3.17 4.12 -8.82
CA VAL A 194 -2.14 3.84 -7.81
C VAL A 194 -1.63 2.42 -8.03
N ALA A 195 -0.33 2.23 -8.25
CA ALA A 195 0.34 0.92 -8.36
C ALA A 195 -0.47 -0.15 -9.16
N PRO A 196 -0.68 0.04 -10.47
CA PRO A 196 -1.52 -0.85 -11.28
C PRO A 196 -1.01 -2.29 -11.24
N GLY A 197 -1.94 -3.25 -11.06
CA GLY A 197 -1.63 -4.68 -10.98
C GLY A 197 -1.03 -5.16 -9.65
N LYS A 198 -1.01 -4.32 -8.61
CA LYS A 198 -0.57 -4.68 -7.24
C LYS A 198 -1.70 -4.87 -6.24
N TRP A 199 -2.93 -4.63 -6.65
CA TRP A 199 -4.13 -4.80 -5.83
C TRP A 199 -4.66 -6.22 -5.97
N SER A 200 -5.15 -6.79 -4.88
CA SER A 200 -5.97 -8.00 -4.94
C SER A 200 -7.27 -7.71 -5.70
N ASP A 201 -7.73 -8.68 -6.49
CA ASP A 201 -9.02 -8.60 -7.19
C ASP A 201 -10.19 -8.63 -6.19
#